data_AF-A0A3D4KC42-F1
#
_entry.id   AF-A0A3D4KC42-F1
#
_cell.length_a   1.000
_cell.length_b   1.000
_cell.length_c   1.000
_cell.angle_alpha   90.00
_cell.angle_beta   90.00
_cell.angle_gamma   90.00
#
_symmetry.space_group_name_H-M   'P 1'
#
loop_
_entity.id
_entity.type
_entity.pdbx_description
1 polymer ?
#
loop_
_entity_poly.entity_id
_entity_poly.type
_entity_poly.pdbx_seq_one_letter_code
_entity_poly.pdbx_strand_id
1 'polypeptide(L)'
;QYPYLGFGSEFKREIRVTPKSIKFAMGYWMYANKIAFISSKKEGYGVLIESKEMVEMMKTQHELVWQTSTPITDLPDESIKYLMEIEKTD
;
A
#
# COMPACT_ATOMS: atom_id res chain seq x y z
N GLN A 1 -13.63 6.46 11.72
CA GLN A 1 -12.86 5.75 10.68
C GLN A 1 -11.38 5.77 11.10
N TYR A 2 -10.40 5.36 10.27
CA TYR A 2 -8.97 5.24 10.65
C TYR A 2 -8.10 6.29 9.93
N PRO A 3 -7.84 7.47 10.53
CA PRO A 3 -7.22 8.60 9.83
C PRO A 3 -5.78 8.38 9.39
N TYR A 4 -5.04 7.50 10.08
CA TYR A 4 -3.70 7.06 9.69
C TYR A 4 -3.67 6.27 8.37
N LEU A 5 -4.83 5.92 7.82
CA LEU A 5 -4.96 5.35 6.48
C LEU A 5 -5.20 6.40 5.39
N GLY A 6 -5.08 7.70 5.68
CA GLY A 6 -5.10 8.78 4.68
C GLY A 6 -4.01 8.65 3.61
N PHE A 7 -4.12 9.42 2.52
CA PHE A 7 -3.20 9.41 1.37
C PHE A 7 -3.04 10.83 0.77
N GLY A 8 -2.20 11.01 -0.25
CA GLY A 8 -1.85 12.33 -0.79
C GLY A 8 -0.51 12.85 -0.26
N SER A 9 -0.12 14.04 -0.73
CA SER A 9 1.18 14.68 -0.44
C SER A 9 1.44 14.82 1.06
N GLU A 10 0.45 15.29 1.79
CA GLU A 10 0.54 15.56 3.23
C GLU A 10 0.77 14.27 4.04
N PHE A 11 0.18 13.17 3.59
CA PHE A 11 0.36 11.85 4.20
C PHE A 11 1.60 11.10 3.70
N LYS A 12 2.35 11.67 2.74
CA LYS A 12 3.49 11.03 2.06
C LYS A 12 3.13 9.64 1.52
N ARG A 13 1.89 9.46 1.09
CA ARG A 13 1.36 8.17 0.64
C ARG A 13 0.61 8.32 -0.66
N GLU A 14 1.03 7.57 -1.67
CA GLU A 14 0.30 7.44 -2.93
C GLU A 14 -0.50 6.13 -2.93
N ILE A 15 -1.72 6.16 -3.46
CA ILE A 15 -2.52 4.97 -3.69
C ILE A 15 -2.89 4.93 -5.16
N ARG A 16 -2.75 3.74 -5.77
CA ARG A 16 -3.19 3.47 -7.13
C ARG A 16 -4.11 2.27 -7.19
N VAL A 17 -5.00 2.27 -8.16
CA VAL A 17 -5.93 1.18 -8.47
C VAL A 17 -5.50 0.51 -9.76
N THR A 18 -5.29 -0.80 -9.70
CA THR A 18 -4.93 -1.62 -10.86
C THR A 18 -6.11 -1.81 -11.82
N PRO A 19 -5.85 -2.02 -13.13
CA PRO A 19 -6.89 -2.39 -14.09
C PRO A 19 -7.60 -3.69 -13.69
N LYS A 20 -8.91 -3.79 -13.97
CA LYS A 20 -9.75 -4.96 -13.65
C LYS A 20 -9.27 -6.28 -14.29
N SER A 21 -8.44 -6.22 -15.32
CA SER A 21 -7.83 -7.37 -15.99
C SER A 21 -6.77 -8.06 -15.13
N ILE A 22 -6.13 -7.33 -14.22
CA ILE A 22 -5.09 -7.86 -13.32
C ILE A 22 -5.78 -8.32 -12.04
N LYS A 23 -5.66 -9.61 -11.72
CA LYS A 23 -6.23 -10.20 -10.51
C LYS A 23 -5.14 -10.88 -9.69
N PHE A 24 -4.93 -10.39 -8.48
CA PHE A 24 -4.06 -11.03 -7.51
C PHE A 24 -4.90 -11.91 -6.57
N ALA A 25 -4.52 -13.17 -6.43
CA ALA A 25 -5.15 -14.09 -5.47
C ALA A 25 -4.61 -13.90 -4.04
N MET A 26 -3.39 -13.35 -3.92
CA MET A 26 -2.68 -13.16 -2.67
C MET A 26 -2.11 -11.74 -2.62
N GLY A 27 -2.17 -11.12 -1.45
CA GLY A 27 -1.56 -9.82 -1.21
C GLY A 27 -0.13 -9.97 -0.72
N TYR A 28 0.70 -8.96 -0.98
CA TYR A 28 2.00 -8.85 -0.35
C TYR A 28 2.29 -7.41 0.08
N TRP A 29 3.10 -7.29 1.14
CA TRP A 29 3.67 -6.03 1.61
C TRP A 29 5.18 -6.14 1.69
N MET A 30 5.88 -5.10 1.24
CA MET A 30 7.33 -5.03 1.30
C MET A 30 7.74 -3.87 2.22
N TYR A 31 8.72 -4.12 3.08
CA TYR A 31 9.35 -3.09 3.90
C TYR A 31 10.82 -3.42 4.12
N ALA A 32 11.70 -2.49 3.72
CA ALA A 32 13.15 -2.70 3.72
C ALA A 32 13.52 -4.04 3.05
N ASN A 33 14.21 -4.95 3.76
CA ASN A 33 14.64 -6.24 3.23
C ASN A 33 13.64 -7.38 3.55
N LYS A 34 12.39 -7.05 3.91
CA LYS A 34 11.36 -8.01 4.31
C LYS A 34 10.16 -7.93 3.37
N ILE A 35 9.60 -9.09 3.05
CA ILE A 35 8.34 -9.22 2.32
C ILE A 35 7.40 -10.16 3.07
N ALA A 36 6.16 -9.70 3.29
CA ALA A 36 5.08 -10.48 3.86
C ALA A 36 4.09 -10.85 2.76
N PHE A 37 3.84 -12.14 2.59
CA PHE A 37 2.72 -12.67 1.81
C PHE A 37 1.57 -12.98 2.76
N ILE A 38 0.39 -12.42 2.49
CA ILE A 38 -0.80 -12.66 3.32
C ILE A 38 -1.86 -13.30 2.44
N SER A 39 -2.22 -14.54 2.79
CA SER A 39 -3.27 -15.27 2.10
C SER A 39 -4.64 -14.68 2.42
N SER A 40 -5.64 -15.09 1.64
CA SER A 40 -7.02 -14.72 1.93
C SER A 40 -7.46 -15.29 3.29
N LYS A 41 -8.52 -14.69 3.87
CA LYS A 41 -9.15 -15.20 5.09
C LYS A 41 -9.57 -16.68 4.99
N LYS A 42 -9.82 -17.18 3.77
CA LYS A 42 -10.19 -18.58 3.51
C LYS A 42 -9.03 -19.54 3.75
N GLU A 43 -7.81 -19.16 3.39
CA GLU A 43 -6.61 -20.00 3.55
C GLU A 43 -5.93 -19.77 4.90
N GLY A 44 -5.98 -18.54 5.42
CA GLY A 44 -5.69 -18.24 6.83
C GLY A 44 -4.21 -18.31 7.22
N TYR A 45 -3.28 -18.25 6.27
CA TYR A 45 -1.84 -18.24 6.52
C TYR A 45 -1.15 -16.97 6.00
N GLY A 46 0.05 -16.72 6.51
CA GLY A 46 0.94 -15.70 6.00
C GLY A 46 2.39 -16.16 6.13
N VAL A 47 3.26 -15.64 5.27
CA VAL A 47 4.68 -15.95 5.27
C VAL A 47 5.47 -14.64 5.25
N LEU A 48 6.39 -14.47 6.19
CA LEU A 48 7.35 -13.38 6.22
C LEU A 48 8.72 -13.91 5.79
N ILE A 49 9.29 -13.29 4.76
CA ILE A 49 10.62 -13.64 4.25
C ILE A 49 11.51 -12.42 4.40
N GLU A 50 12.67 -12.59 5.04
CA GLU A 50 13.74 -11.59 5.07
C GLU A 50 14.79 -11.97 4.03
N SER A 51 14.76 -11.27 2.89
CA SER A 51 15.70 -11.46 1.79
C SER A 51 15.71 -10.22 0.91
N LYS A 52 16.88 -9.61 0.76
CA LYS A 52 17.07 -8.44 -0.10
C LYS A 52 16.80 -8.78 -1.57
N GLU A 53 17.32 -9.91 -2.05
CA GLU A 53 17.13 -10.37 -3.44
C GLU A 53 15.64 -10.62 -3.75
N MET A 54 14.91 -11.24 -2.82
CA MET A 54 13.48 -11.48 -2.99
C MET A 54 12.71 -10.17 -3.06
N VAL A 55 13.03 -9.20 -2.19
CA VAL A 55 12.40 -7.88 -2.24
C VAL A 55 12.70 -7.16 -3.55
N GLU A 56 13.94 -7.19 -4.03
CA GLU A 56 14.32 -6.54 -5.29
C GLU A 56 13.57 -7.14 -6.50
N MET A 57 13.44 -8.47 -6.54
CA MET A 57 12.64 -9.15 -7.55
C MET A 57 11.17 -8.73 -7.48
N MET A 58 10.57 -8.77 -6.29
CA MET A 58 9.15 -8.43 -6.10
C MET A 58 8.88 -6.93 -6.28
N LYS A 59 9.86 -6.07 -6.03
CA LYS A 59 9.80 -4.63 -6.32
C LYS A 59 9.68 -4.39 -7.82
N THR A 60 10.42 -5.12 -8.64
CA THR A 60 10.29 -5.06 -10.11
C THR A 60 8.88 -5.40 -10.55
N GLN A 61 8.28 -6.48 -10.00
CA GLN A 61 6.89 -6.82 -10.26
C GLN A 61 5.93 -5.69 -9.81
N HIS A 62 6.14 -5.14 -8.61
CA HIS A 62 5.33 -4.04 -8.10
C HIS A 62 5.42 -2.81 -9.01
N GLU A 63 6.60 -2.42 -9.49
CA GLU A 63 6.79 -1.27 -10.38
C GLU A 63 6.05 -1.42 -11.71
N LEU A 64 6.06 -2.61 -12.31
CA LEU A 64 5.28 -2.89 -13.53
C LEU A 64 3.77 -2.73 -13.29
N VAL A 65 3.28 -3.23 -12.16
CA VAL A 65 1.88 -3.10 -11.76
C VAL A 65 1.55 -1.63 -11.47
N TRP A 66 2.46 -0.91 -10.81
CA TRP A 66 2.32 0.50 -10.45
C TRP A 66 2.20 1.40 -11.68
N GLN A 67 3.01 1.16 -12.71
CA GLN A 67 2.98 1.89 -13.99
C GLN A 67 1.65 1.74 -14.74
N THR A 68 0.99 0.59 -14.61
CA THR A 68 -0.30 0.33 -15.26
C THR A 68 -1.50 0.72 -14.40
N SER A 69 -1.28 1.17 -13.16
CA SER A 69 -2.32 1.54 -12.21
C SER A 69 -2.66 3.03 -12.25
N THR A 70 -3.92 3.37 -11.95
CA THR A 70 -4.43 4.74 -11.94
C THR A 70 -4.35 5.33 -10.52
N PRO A 71 -3.77 6.53 -10.32
CA PRO A 71 -3.72 7.17 -9.00
C PRO A 71 -5.10 7.59 -8.51
N ILE A 72 -5.31 7.53 -7.19
CA ILE A 72 -6.48 8.12 -6.51
C ILE A 72 -6.11 9.55 -6.10
N THR A 73 -6.91 10.53 -6.53
CA THR A 73 -6.64 11.96 -6.30
C THR A 73 -7.46 12.57 -5.17
N ASP A 74 -8.59 11.96 -4.82
CA ASP A 74 -9.56 12.61 -3.94
C ASP A 74 -9.42 12.09 -2.52
N LEU A 75 -8.87 12.95 -1.66
CA LEU A 75 -8.76 12.69 -0.23
C LEU A 75 -10.15 12.61 0.42
N PRO A 76 -10.45 11.60 1.25
CA PRO A 76 -11.67 11.59 2.06
C PRO A 76 -11.65 12.73 3.10
N ASP A 77 -12.79 13.38 3.33
CA ASP A 77 -12.93 14.52 4.26
C ASP A 77 -12.35 14.26 5.67
N GLU A 78 -12.50 13.05 6.21
CA GLU A 78 -11.93 12.70 7.54
C GLU A 78 -10.39 12.73 7.56
N SER A 79 -9.74 12.44 6.43
CA SER A 79 -8.28 12.50 6.31
C SER A 79 -7.79 13.95 6.38
N ILE A 80 -8.54 14.88 5.76
CA ILE A 80 -8.24 16.31 5.78
C ILE A 80 -8.34 16.85 7.22
N LYS A 81 -9.39 16.46 7.96
CA LYS A 81 -9.58 16.88 9.35
C LYS A 81 -8.42 16.46 10.26
N TYR A 82 -7.93 15.22 10.09
CA TYR A 82 -6.81 14.70 10.89
C TYR A 82 -5.49 15.45 10.65
N LEU A 83 -5.18 15.81 9.40
CA LEU A 83 -4.00 16.61 9.09
C LEU A 83 -4.04 17.96 9.81
N MET A 84 -5.20 18.64 9.76
CA MET A 84 -5.39 19.92 10.44
C MET A 84 -5.28 19.84 11.97
N GLU A 85 -5.51 18.67 12.57
CA GLU A 85 -5.33 18.45 14.01
C GLU A 85 -3.85 18.27 14.37
N ILE A 86 -3.06 17.57 13.55
CA ILE A 86 -1.61 17.43 13.75
C ILE A 86 -0.92 18.79 13.68
N GLU A 87 -1.21 19.60 12.65
CA GLU A 87 -0.57 20.91 12.45
C GLU A 87 -0.81 21.91 13.59
N LYS A 88 -1.86 21.72 14.40
CA LYS A 88 -2.16 22.58 15.57
C LYS A 88 -1.38 22.18 16.82
N THR A 89 -0.74 21.01 16.81
CA THR A 89 -0.08 20.43 17.97
C THR A 89 1.44 20.62 17.93
N ASP A 90 1.96 21.11 16.79
CA ASP A 90 3.34 21.59 16.58
C ASP A 90 3.42 23.12 16.75
#